data_AF-A0A841GSU2-F1
#
_entry.id   AF-A0A841GSU2-F1
#
_cell.length_a   1.000
_cell.length_b   1.000
_cell.length_c   1.000
_cell.angle_alpha   90.00
_cell.angle_beta   90.00
_cell.angle_gamma   90.00
#
_symmetry.space_group_name_H-M   'P 1'
#
loop_
_entity.id
_entity.type
_entity.pdbx_description
1 polymer ?
#
loop_
_entity_poly.entity_id
_entity_poly.type
_entity_poly.pdbx_seq_one_letter_code
_entity_poly.pdbx_strand_id
1 'polypeptide(L)' 'MIYIIFVSIIFSIISVLKEKDIYYKLVPLLTIQTKVSILIILYSYIKEQPMLIDIGIFYLLLSIGGTFVISSFISRSDL' A
#
# COMPACT_ATOMS: atom_id res chain seq x y z
N MET A 1 -3.07 -16.65 9.70
CA MET A 1 -2.18 -15.74 8.95
C MET A 1 -2.93 -14.53 8.38
N ILE A 2 -4.00 -14.71 7.61
CA ILE A 2 -4.78 -13.60 7.00
C ILE A 2 -5.31 -12.59 8.03
N TYR A 3 -5.81 -13.05 9.18
CA TYR A 3 -6.29 -12.16 10.26
C TYR A 3 -5.22 -11.21 10.80
N ILE A 4 -3.95 -11.64 10.84
CA ILE A 4 -2.83 -10.79 11.29
C ILE A 4 -2.60 -9.65 10.28
N ILE A 5 -2.75 -9.93 8.98
CA ILE A 5 -2.63 -8.93 7.92
C ILE A 5 -3.72 -7.87 8.11
N PHE A 6 -4.98 -8.28 8.31
CA PHE A 6 -6.10 -7.36 8.55
C PHE A 6 -5.89 -6.48 9.78
N VAL A 7 -5.49 -7.05 10.91
CA VAL A 7 -5.18 -6.28 12.12
C VAL A 7 -4.05 -5.27 11.85
N SER A 8 -3.01 -5.70 11.13
CA SER A 8 -1.91 -4.80 10.77
C SER A 8 -2.33 -3.67 9.82
N ILE A 9 -3.33 -3.89 8.95
CA ILE A 9 -3.89 -2.84 8.08
C ILE A 9 -4.61 -1.80 8.93
N ILE A 10 -5.39 -2.23 9.92
CA ILE A 10 -6.09 -1.33 10.84
C ILE A 10 -5.10 -0.44 11.60
N PHE A 11 -4.02 -1.02 12.13
CA PHE A 11 -2.95 -0.23 12.77
C PHE A 11 -2.30 0.77 11.80
N SER A 12 -2.06 0.37 10.55
CA SER A 12 -1.53 1.28 9.53
C SER A 12 -2.51 2.43 9.22
N ILE A 13 -3.83 2.17 9.16
CA ILE A 13 -4.84 3.21 8.96
C ILE A 13 -4.84 4.21 10.13
N ILE A 14 -4.79 3.72 11.37
CA ILE A 14 -4.70 4.58 12.56
C ILE A 14 -3.44 5.45 12.50
N SER A 15 -2.32 4.88 12.05
CA SER A 15 -1.07 5.63 11.87
C SER A 15 -1.22 6.77 10.85
N VAL A 16 -1.89 6.55 9.72
CA VAL A 16 -2.16 7.62 8.72
C VAL A 16 -2.95 8.77 9.34
N LEU A 17 -3.96 8.46 10.15
CA LEU A 17 -4.84 9.47 10.76
C LEU A 17 -4.15 10.26 11.87
N LYS A 18 -3.19 9.65 12.58
CA LYS A 18 -2.50 10.26 13.71
C LYS A 18 -1.38 11.21 13.27
N GLU A 19 -0.68 10.87 12.19
CA GLU A 19 0.40 11.72 11.69
C GLU A 19 -0.12 13.05 11.17
N LYS A 20 0.59 14.15 11.45
CA LYS A 20 0.24 15.48 10.94
C LYS A 20 0.97 15.81 9.64
N ASP A 21 2.24 15.43 9.59
CA ASP A 21 3.13 15.70 8.46
C ASP A 21 2.81 14.77 7.28
N ILE A 22 2.71 15.37 6.09
CA ILE A 22 2.32 14.70 4.85
C ILE A 22 3.37 13.65 4.47
N TYR A 23 4.67 13.89 4.71
CA TYR A 23 5.71 12.91 4.42
C TYR A 23 5.56 11.65 5.28
N TYR A 24 5.28 11.84 6.57
CA TYR A 24 5.09 10.72 7.50
C TYR A 24 3.79 9.96 7.24
N LYS A 25 2.79 10.56 6.58
CA LYS A 25 1.59 9.86 6.12
C LYS A 25 1.84 8.92 4.95
N LEU A 26 2.83 9.20 4.10
CA LEU A 26 3.11 8.37 2.91
C LEU A 26 3.57 6.97 3.27
N VAL A 27 4.39 6.82 4.32
CA VAL A 27 4.91 5.52 4.78
C VAL A 27 3.80 4.53 5.16
N PRO A 28 2.85 4.87 6.05
CA PRO A 28 1.74 3.97 6.37
C PRO A 28 0.77 3.77 5.21
N LEU A 29 0.59 4.76 4.32
CA LEU A 29 -0.17 4.60 3.07
C LEU A 29 0.44 3.53 2.15
N LEU A 30 1.74 3.59 1.91
CA LEU A 30 2.47 2.63 1.10
C LEU A 30 2.44 1.24 1.72
N THR A 31 2.56 1.18 3.06
CA THR A 31 2.42 -0.06 3.83
C THR A 31 1.05 -0.71 3.64
N ILE A 32 -0.03 0.07 3.61
CA ILE A 32 -1.39 -0.44 3.35
C ILE A 32 -1.46 -0.99 1.92
N GLN A 33 -0.98 -0.24 0.93
CA GLN A 33 -1.01 -0.65 -0.48
C GLN A 33 -0.24 -1.96 -0.72
N THR A 34 0.95 -2.10 -0.13
CA THR A 34 1.75 -3.34 -0.24
C THR A 34 1.01 -4.52 0.38
N LYS A 35 0.36 -4.35 1.54
CA LYS A 35 -0.43 -5.42 2.17
C LYS A 35 -1.64 -5.82 1.33
N VAL A 36 -2.30 -4.86 0.67
CA VAL A 36 -3.41 -5.15 -0.25
C VAL A 36 -2.91 -5.95 -1.46
N SER A 37 -1.76 -5.59 -2.04
CA SER A 37 -1.14 -6.38 -3.12
C SER A 37 -0.85 -7.82 -2.68
N ILE A 38 -0.27 -8.00 -1.49
CA ILE A 38 -0.01 -9.33 -0.91
C ILE A 38 -1.31 -10.12 -0.73
N LEU A 39 -2.40 -9.47 -0.28
CA LEU A 39 -3.70 -10.14 -0.14
C LEU A 39 -4.26 -10.59 -1.50
N ILE A 40 -4.10 -9.80 -2.55
CA ILE A 40 -4.52 -10.18 -3.92
C ILE A 40 -3.74 -11.41 -4.39
N ILE A 41 -2.41 -11.43 -4.18
CA ILE A 41 -1.55 -12.56 -4.57
C ILE A 41 -1.88 -13.82 -3.74
N LEU A 42 -2.09 -13.69 -2.43
CA LEU A 42 -2.51 -14.80 -1.58
C LEU A 42 -3.88 -15.34 -2.01
N TYR A 43 -4.81 -14.46 -2.34
CA TYR A 43 -6.13 -14.86 -2.81
C TYR A 43 -6.06 -15.57 -4.16
N SER A 44 -5.21 -15.10 -5.07
CA SER A 44 -4.90 -15.78 -6.34
C SER A 44 -4.45 -17.22 -6.12
N TYR A 45 -3.54 -17.44 -5.18
CA TYR A 45 -3.03 -18.76 -4.85
C TYR A 45 -4.14 -19.68 -4.31
N ILE A 46 -5.02 -19.17 -3.45
CA ILE A 46 -6.12 -19.95 -2.86
C ILE A 46 -7.19 -20.32 -3.92
N LYS A 47 -7.42 -19.43 -4.89
CA LYS A 47 -8.46 -19.61 -5.93
C LYS A 47 -7.93 -20.21 -7.22
N GLU A 48 -6.63 -20.49 -7.30
CA GLU A 48 -5.95 -21.00 -8.51
C GLU A 48 -6.22 -20.13 -9.75
N GLN A 49 -6.32 -18.81 -9.54
CA GLN A 49 -6.58 -17.84 -10.61
C GLN A 49 -5.32 -17.03 -10.91
N PRO A 50 -4.43 -17.49 -11.82
CA PRO A 50 -3.13 -16.87 -12.06
C PRO A 50 -3.23 -15.42 -12.54
N MET A 51 -4.32 -15.05 -13.23
CA MET A 51 -4.56 -13.67 -13.70
C MET A 51 -4.61 -12.65 -12.54
N LEU A 52 -4.95 -13.07 -11.32
CA LEU A 52 -4.96 -12.19 -10.16
C LEU A 52 -3.54 -11.84 -9.67
N ILE A 53 -2.53 -12.66 -9.99
CA ILE A 53 -1.12 -12.34 -9.70
C ILE A 53 -0.71 -11.10 -10.48
N ASP A 54 -1.04 -11.05 -11.78
CA ASP A 54 -0.74 -9.91 -12.64
C ASP A 54 -1.37 -8.62 -12.10
N ILE A 55 -2.61 -8.70 -11.61
CA ILE A 55 -3.31 -7.58 -10.97
C ILE A 55 -2.60 -7.15 -9.69
N GLY A 56 -2.19 -8.11 -8.85
CA GLY A 56 -1.45 -7.83 -7.62
C GLY A 56 -0.12 -7.12 -7.88
N ILE A 57 0.63 -7.58 -8.87
CA ILE A 57 1.90 -6.97 -9.30
C ILE A 57 1.66 -5.57 -9.89
N PHE A 58 0.68 -5.43 -10.77
CA PHE A 58 0.34 -4.15 -11.38
C PHE A 58 -0.08 -3.11 -10.32
N TYR A 59 -0.87 -3.52 -9.33
CA TYR A 59 -1.24 -2.68 -8.20
C TYR A 59 -0.02 -2.23 -7.37
N LEU A 60 0.97 -3.11 -7.19
CA LEU A 60 2.22 -2.78 -6.49
C LEU A 60 3.05 -1.77 -7.28
N LEU A 61 3.15 -1.91 -8.60
CA LEU A 61 3.83 -0.94 -9.46
C LEU A 61 3.15 0.44 -9.44
N LEU A 62 1.81 0.47 -9.49
CA LEU A 62 1.03 1.70 -9.35
C LEU A 62 1.23 2.37 -7.98
N SER A 63 1.30 1.58 -6.91
CA SER A 63 1.59 2.06 -5.55
C SER A 63 2.94 2.79 -5.48
N ILE A 64 3.99 2.17 -6.02
CA ILE A 64 5.34 2.76 -6.08
C ILE A 64 5.32 4.03 -6.93
N GLY A 65 4.76 3.96 -8.14
CA GLY A 65 4.69 5.10 -9.05
C GLY A 65 3.90 6.28 -8.46
N GLY A 66 2.74 6.03 -7.86
CA GLY A 66 1.93 7.04 -7.21
C GLY A 66 2.66 7.69 -6.03
N THR A 67 3.37 6.91 -5.23
CA THR A 67 4.18 7.46 -4.13
C THR A 67 5.29 8.36 -4.66
N PHE A 68 6.01 7.94 -5.71
CA PHE A 68 7.06 8.76 -6.32
C PHE A 68 6.54 10.10 -6.85
N VAL A 69 5.36 10.09 -7.47
CA VAL A 69 4.72 11.31 -7.97
C VAL A 69 4.38 12.23 -6.80
N ILE A 70 3.72 11.71 -5.75
CA ILE A 70 3.33 12.50 -4.58
C ILE A 70 4.56 13.05 -3.86
N SER A 71 5.59 12.22 -3.61
CA SER A 71 6.82 12.67 -2.94
C SER A 71 7.54 13.77 -3.73
N SER A 72 7.56 13.66 -5.06
CA SER A 72 8.13 14.68 -5.94
C SER A 72 7.37 16.01 -5.88
N PHE A 73 6.05 15.97 -5.75
CA PHE A 73 5.24 17.18 -5.60
C PHE A 73 5.44 17.85 -4.24
N ILE A 74 5.45 17.09 -3.15
CA ILE A 74 5.67 17.65 -1.82
C ILE A 74 7.08 18.24 -1.72
N SER A 75 8.09 17.52 -2.21
CA SER A 75 9.48 18.00 -2.22
C SER A 75 9.69 19.30 -2.98
N ARG A 76 8.87 19.59 -4.01
CA ARG A 76 8.89 20.87 -4.74
C ARG A 76 8.13 21.98 -4.03
N SER A 77 7.15 21.63 -3.19
CA SER A 77 6.34 22.61 -2.44
C SER A 77 7.07 23.17 -1.22
N ASP A 78 8.09 22.46 -0.70
CA ASP A 78 8.91 22.90 0.44
C ASP A 78 10.15 23.72 0.02
N LEU A 79 10.42 23.83 -1.28
CA LEU A 79 11.46 24.70 -1.88
C LEU A 79 10.89 26.08 -2.23
#